data_AF-A0A0E0GPX2-F1
#
_entry.id   AF-A0A0E0GPX2-F1
#
_cell.length_a   1.000
_cell.length_b   1.000
_cell.length_c   1.000
_cell.angle_alpha   90.00
_cell.angle_beta   90.00
_cell.angle_gamma   90.00
#
_symmetry.space_group_name_H-M   'P 1'
#
loop_
_entity.id
_entity.type
_entity.pdbx_description
1 polymer ?
#
loop_
_entity_poly.entity_id
_entity_poly.type
_entity_poly.pdbx_seq_one_letter_code
_entity_poly.pdbx_strand_id
1 'polypeptide(L)'
;MFKKRQKSLMKKASELSTLYGVDACVVMYAEGEAQPMMVWPSVPEARRVIERFRALPQKDKYKNTTNLEGFLKQRIANLQEKVDKAKHENDELETKLLLLNSLDGCLPSLVGLTVKQITTPQEASWEWSPGDTSPNQ
;
A
#
# COMPACT_ATOMS: atom_id res chain seq x y z
N MET A 1 -5.01 -26.49 -1.03
CA MET A 1 -4.96 -25.04 -0.70
C MET A 1 -6.35 -24.38 -0.80
N PHE A 2 -7.06 -24.54 -1.92
CA PHE A 2 -8.37 -23.93 -2.18
C PHE A 2 -9.45 -24.21 -1.11
N LYS A 3 -9.73 -25.48 -0.78
CA LYS A 3 -10.74 -25.85 0.23
C LYS A 3 -10.50 -25.21 1.61
N LYS A 4 -9.22 -25.05 2.01
CA LYS A 4 -8.85 -24.36 3.26
C LYS A 4 -9.19 -22.86 3.19
N ARG A 5 -8.89 -22.21 2.06
CA ARG A 5 -9.22 -20.79 1.83
C ARG A 5 -10.73 -20.57 1.77
N GLN A 6 -11.47 -21.46 1.11
CA GLN A 6 -12.93 -21.45 1.07
C GLN A 6 -13.49 -21.52 2.49
N LYS A 7 -13.10 -22.51 3.30
CA LYS A 7 -13.54 -22.63 4.70
C LYS A 7 -13.20 -21.39 5.54
N SER A 8 -11.99 -20.85 5.38
CA SER A 8 -11.55 -19.64 6.07
C SER A 8 -12.38 -18.41 5.68
N LEU A 9 -12.70 -18.26 4.40
CA LEU A 9 -13.55 -17.17 3.91
C LEU A 9 -14.96 -17.25 4.52
N MET A 10 -15.56 -18.43 4.58
CA MET A 10 -16.88 -18.61 5.20
C MET A 10 -16.87 -18.28 6.68
N LYS A 11 -15.82 -18.71 7.39
CA LYS A 11 -15.64 -18.38 8.80
C LYS A 11 -15.57 -16.86 9.00
N LYS A 12 -14.74 -16.16 8.20
CA LYS A 12 -14.62 -14.71 8.28
C LYS A 12 -15.91 -13.97 7.94
N ALA A 13 -16.65 -14.44 6.92
CA ALA A 13 -17.95 -13.86 6.57
C ALA A 13 -18.96 -14.01 7.71
N SER A 14 -19.00 -15.19 8.34
CA SER A 14 -19.86 -15.47 9.50
C SER A 14 -19.48 -14.63 10.72
N GLU A 15 -18.19 -14.53 11.03
CA GLU A 15 -17.68 -13.69 12.12
C GLU A 15 -18.00 -12.21 11.87
N LEU A 16 -17.80 -11.71 10.65
CA LEU A 16 -18.14 -10.34 10.28
C LEU A 16 -19.64 -10.06 10.51
N SER A 17 -20.50 -10.95 10.00
CA SER A 17 -21.95 -10.79 10.15
C SER A 17 -22.39 -10.85 11.61
N THR A 18 -21.83 -11.79 12.38
CA THR A 18 -22.24 -12.03 13.78
C THR A 18 -21.72 -10.94 14.72
N LEU A 19 -20.43 -10.58 14.62
CA LEU A 19 -19.80 -9.64 15.56
C LEU A 19 -20.24 -8.19 15.33
N TYR A 20 -20.49 -7.82 14.07
CA TYR A 20 -20.81 -6.45 13.70
C TYR A 20 -22.29 -6.25 13.33
N GLY A 21 -23.10 -7.31 13.40
CA GLY A 21 -24.53 -7.26 13.09
C GLY A 21 -24.82 -6.82 11.64
N VAL A 22 -23.88 -7.09 10.72
CA VAL A 22 -24.01 -6.69 9.33
C VAL A 22 -24.61 -7.79 8.47
N ASP A 23 -25.46 -7.39 7.53
CA ASP A 23 -25.98 -8.24 6.49
C ASP A 23 -24.86 -8.57 5.48
N ALA A 24 -24.40 -9.83 5.47
CA ALA A 24 -23.35 -10.29 4.57
C ALA A 24 -23.76 -11.57 3.84
N CYS A 25 -23.24 -11.76 2.62
CA CYS A 25 -23.38 -13.01 1.89
C CYS A 25 -22.16 -13.29 1.03
N VAL A 26 -21.93 -14.56 0.70
CA VAL A 26 -20.87 -14.99 -0.22
C VAL A 26 -21.48 -15.84 -1.31
N VAL A 27 -21.16 -15.50 -2.56
CA VAL A 27 -21.52 -16.28 -3.75
C VAL A 27 -20.22 -16.62 -4.48
N MET A 28 -19.93 -17.91 -4.62
CA MET A 28 -18.69 -18.41 -5.20
C MET A 28 -19.00 -19.21 -6.47
N TYR A 29 -18.35 -18.83 -7.57
CA TYR A 29 -18.45 -19.51 -8.86
C TYR A 29 -17.15 -20.26 -9.14
N ALA A 30 -17.25 -21.42 -9.77
CA ALA A 30 -16.10 -22.02 -10.42
C ALA A 30 -15.87 -21.33 -11.77
N GLU A 31 -14.64 -21.41 -12.27
CA GLU A 31 -14.28 -20.80 -13.54
C GLU A 31 -15.09 -21.43 -14.68
N GLY A 32 -15.71 -20.57 -15.51
CA GLY A 32 -16.57 -20.99 -16.61
C GLY A 32 -17.99 -21.44 -16.22
N GLU A 33 -18.32 -21.52 -14.92
CA GLU A 33 -19.63 -22.01 -14.47
C GLU A 33 -20.63 -20.88 -14.25
N ALA A 34 -21.83 -21.01 -14.83
CA ALA A 34 -22.93 -20.06 -14.64
C ALA A 34 -23.66 -20.24 -13.29
N GLN A 35 -23.55 -21.43 -12.69
CA GLN A 35 -24.16 -21.73 -11.40
C GLN A 35 -23.14 -21.57 -10.26
N PRO A 36 -23.55 -21.01 -9.12
CA PRO A 36 -22.64 -20.86 -7.99
C PRO A 36 -22.29 -22.24 -7.42
N MET A 37 -20.99 -22.51 -7.30
CA MET A 37 -20.46 -23.67 -6.57
C MET A 37 -20.91 -23.65 -5.10
N MET A 38 -21.02 -22.47 -4.51
CA MET A 38 -21.40 -22.31 -3.11
C MET A 38 -22.07 -20.97 -2.86
N VAL A 39 -23.10 -20.99 -2.01
CA VAL A 39 -23.81 -19.80 -1.54
C VAL A 39 -23.94 -19.87 -0.03
N TRP A 40 -23.71 -18.74 0.64
CA TRP A 40 -23.93 -18.58 2.08
C TRP A 40 -24.58 -17.24 2.37
N PRO A 41 -25.43 -17.16 3.41
CA PRO A 41 -25.81 -18.24 4.34
C PRO A 41 -26.79 -19.26 3.73
N SER A 42 -27.72 -18.79 2.91
CA SER A 42 -28.58 -19.61 2.07
C SER A 42 -28.91 -18.84 0.79
N VAL A 43 -29.44 -19.51 -0.25
CA VAL A 43 -29.82 -18.84 -1.49
C VAL A 43 -30.85 -17.71 -1.26
N PRO A 44 -31.92 -17.91 -0.47
CA PRO A 44 -32.88 -16.84 -0.20
C PRO A 44 -32.27 -15.66 0.56
N GLU A 45 -31.42 -15.93 1.55
CA GLU A 45 -30.78 -14.87 2.35
C GLU A 45 -29.77 -14.07 1.53
N ALA A 46 -28.91 -14.75 0.78
CA ALA A 46 -27.96 -14.10 -0.10
C ALA A 46 -28.68 -13.22 -1.14
N ARG A 47 -29.79 -13.71 -1.70
CA ARG A 47 -30.64 -12.92 -2.61
C ARG A 47 -31.17 -11.65 -1.95
N ARG A 48 -31.71 -11.73 -0.73
CA ARG A 48 -32.17 -10.56 0.03
C ARG A 48 -31.06 -9.54 0.28
N VAL A 49 -29.86 -9.99 0.63
CA VAL A 49 -28.69 -9.10 0.84
C VAL A 49 -28.32 -8.41 -0.48
N ILE A 50 -28.24 -9.16 -1.59
CA ILE A 50 -27.90 -8.63 -2.91
C ILE A 50 -28.94 -7.62 -3.41
N GLU A 51 -30.23 -7.92 -3.24
CA GLU A 51 -31.33 -7.02 -3.64
C GLU A 51 -31.29 -5.71 -2.85
N ARG A 52 -31.10 -5.78 -1.53
CA ARG A 52 -30.91 -4.57 -0.69
C ARG A 52 -29.70 -3.77 -1.14
N PHE A 53 -28.57 -4.42 -1.41
CA PHE A 53 -27.38 -3.75 -1.93
C PHE A 53 -27.64 -3.06 -3.28
N ARG A 54 -28.37 -3.73 -4.20
CA ARG A 54 -28.76 -3.17 -5.50
C ARG A 54 -29.73 -2.01 -5.39
N ALA A 55 -30.55 -1.94 -4.35
CA ALA A 55 -31.47 -0.82 -4.10
C ALA A 55 -30.76 0.45 -3.57
N LEU A 56 -29.52 0.35 -3.08
CA LEU A 56 -28.78 1.52 -2.58
C LEU A 56 -28.46 2.54 -3.69
N PRO A 57 -28.48 3.86 -3.40
CA PRO A 57 -28.00 4.88 -4.33
C PRO A 57 -26.54 4.65 -4.73
N GLN A 58 -26.16 5.05 -5.94
CA GLN A 58 -24.82 4.81 -6.49
C GLN A 58 -23.70 5.36 -5.59
N LYS A 59 -23.90 6.57 -5.06
CA LYS A 59 -22.99 7.22 -4.10
C LYS A 59 -22.74 6.37 -2.85
N ASP A 60 -23.73 5.59 -2.40
CA ASP A 60 -23.65 4.77 -1.19
C ASP A 60 -23.11 3.37 -1.49
N LYS A 61 -23.32 2.86 -2.71
CA LYS A 61 -22.72 1.59 -3.18
C LYS A 61 -21.20 1.65 -3.28
N TYR A 62 -20.66 2.77 -3.77
CA TYR A 62 -19.23 2.91 -4.07
C TYR A 62 -18.46 3.78 -3.07
N LYS A 63 -19.14 4.34 -2.06
CA LYS A 63 -18.54 5.27 -1.08
C LYS A 63 -17.24 4.75 -0.47
N ASN A 64 -17.17 3.43 -0.25
CA ASN A 64 -16.04 2.74 0.38
C ASN A 64 -15.50 1.57 -0.48
N THR A 65 -15.84 1.51 -1.77
CA THR A 65 -15.31 0.44 -2.65
C THR A 65 -13.93 0.84 -3.16
N THR A 66 -12.89 0.50 -2.40
CA THR A 66 -11.54 0.44 -2.94
C THR A 66 -11.29 -0.97 -3.42
N ASN A 67 -10.97 -1.16 -4.71
CA ASN A 67 -10.51 -2.45 -5.19
C ASN A 67 -9.18 -2.83 -4.48
N LEU A 68 -8.87 -4.13 -4.42
CA LEU A 68 -7.67 -4.59 -3.71
C LEU A 68 -6.40 -3.92 -4.24
N GLU A 69 -6.31 -3.71 -5.55
CA GLU A 69 -5.19 -3.03 -6.19
C GLU A 69 -5.00 -1.60 -5.67
N GLY A 70 -6.08 -0.81 -5.63
CA GLY A 70 -6.07 0.56 -5.14
C GLY A 70 -5.71 0.64 -3.65
N PHE A 71 -6.21 -0.30 -2.85
CA PHE A 71 -5.87 -0.39 -1.43
C PHE A 71 -4.37 -0.69 -1.24
N LEU A 72 -3.83 -1.62 -2.03
CA LEU A 72 -2.40 -1.97 -1.97
C LEU A 72 -1.52 -0.81 -2.45
N LYS A 73 -1.89 -0.15 -3.54
CA LYS A 73 -1.20 1.06 -4.04
C LYS A 73 -1.14 2.15 -2.96
N GLN A 74 -2.27 2.44 -2.32
CA GLN A 74 -2.34 3.41 -1.23
C GLN A 74 -1.48 2.99 -0.04
N ARG A 75 -1.49 1.71 0.33
CA ARG A 75 -0.64 1.18 1.41
C ARG A 75 0.84 1.32 1.11
N ILE A 76 1.26 1.04 -0.12
CA ILE A 76 2.65 1.21 -0.58
C ILE A 76 3.06 2.68 -0.47
N ALA A 77 2.24 3.59 -1.01
CA ALA A 77 2.51 5.03 -0.96
C ALA A 77 2.68 5.53 0.49
N ASN A 78 1.77 5.15 1.39
CA ASN A 78 1.85 5.53 2.81
C ASN A 78 3.10 4.97 3.52
N LEU A 79 3.58 3.80 3.11
CA LEU A 79 4.82 3.23 3.67
C LEU A 79 6.06 3.93 3.11
N GLN A 80 6.05 4.31 1.84
CA GLN A 80 7.13 5.09 1.23
C GLN A 80 7.26 6.46 1.91
N GLU A 81 6.15 7.17 2.11
CA GLU A 81 6.14 8.45 2.83
C GLU A 81 6.75 8.33 4.24
N LYS A 82 6.45 7.25 4.97
CA LYS A 82 7.04 6.99 6.29
C LYS A 82 8.54 6.75 6.23
N VAL A 83 9.01 6.04 5.21
CA VAL A 83 10.45 5.80 5.01
C VAL A 83 11.16 7.11 4.68
N ASP A 84 10.60 7.91 3.78
CA ASP A 84 11.20 9.18 3.36
C ASP A 84 11.24 10.18 4.51
N LYS A 85 10.19 10.24 5.32
CA LYS A 85 10.17 11.04 6.55
C LYS A 85 11.25 10.62 7.54
N ALA A 86 11.40 9.31 7.78
CA ALA A 86 12.42 8.79 8.70
C ALA A 86 13.85 9.06 8.20
N LYS A 87 14.08 8.97 6.88
CA LYS A 87 15.37 9.37 6.28
C LYS A 87 15.66 10.84 6.50
N HIS A 88 14.69 11.70 6.22
CA HIS A 88 14.85 13.14 6.42
C HIS A 88 15.16 13.50 7.87
N GLU A 89 14.43 12.91 8.83
CA GLU A 89 14.71 13.10 10.27
C GLU A 89 16.11 12.61 10.66
N ASN A 90 16.58 11.51 10.06
CA ASN A 90 17.93 10.99 10.28
C ASN A 90 19.02 11.92 9.72
N ASP A 91 18.83 12.47 8.52
CA ASP A 91 19.76 13.41 7.89
C ASP A 91 19.87 14.71 8.70
N GLU A 92 18.76 15.19 9.26
CA GLU A 92 18.77 16.34 10.18
C GLU A 92 19.54 16.06 11.47
N LEU A 93 19.39 14.86 12.04
CA LEU A 93 20.12 14.46 13.23
C LEU A 93 21.62 14.30 12.95
N GLU A 94 21.99 13.71 11.82
CA GLU A 94 23.38 13.59 11.39
C GLU A 94 24.02 14.98 11.22
N THR A 95 23.31 15.90 10.58
CA THR A 95 23.76 17.30 10.42
C THR A 95 23.96 17.97 11.78
N LYS A 96 23.02 17.82 12.72
CA LYS A 96 23.13 18.37 14.09
C LYS A 96 24.32 17.77 14.84
N LEU A 97 24.55 16.47 14.73
CA LEU A 97 25.70 15.80 15.35
C LEU A 97 27.04 16.30 14.80
N LEU A 98 27.14 16.50 13.47
CA LEU A 98 28.33 17.06 12.84
C LEU A 98 28.62 18.50 13.31
N LEU A 99 27.59 19.33 13.46
CA LEU A 99 27.73 20.69 13.99
C LEU A 99 28.24 20.69 15.44
N LEU A 100 27.66 19.85 16.31
CA LEU A 100 28.10 19.72 17.70
C LEU A 100 29.57 19.26 17.78
N ASN A 101 29.92 18.20 17.04
CA ASN A 101 31.29 17.70 16.98
C ASN A 101 32.30 18.74 16.45
N SER A 102 31.86 19.65 15.57
CA SER A 102 32.68 20.76 15.06
C SER A 102 32.98 21.78 16.15
N LEU A 103 31.95 22.15 16.92
CA LEU A 103 32.07 23.13 18.01
C LEU A 103 32.94 22.60 19.16
N ASP A 104 32.85 21.30 19.44
CA ASP A 104 33.67 20.64 20.47
C ASP A 104 35.12 20.41 20.02
N GLY A 105 35.49 20.79 18.79
CA GLY A 105 36.82 20.54 18.22
C GLY A 105 37.12 19.06 17.99
N CYS A 106 36.11 18.20 18.09
CA CYS A 106 36.21 16.74 18.03
C CYS A 106 36.04 16.16 16.62
N LEU A 107 36.05 17.00 15.58
CA LEU A 107 35.77 16.55 14.22
C LEU A 107 37.03 16.02 13.52
N PRO A 108 37.17 14.69 13.29
CA PRO A 108 38.44 14.13 12.81
C PRO A 108 38.69 14.39 11.32
N SER A 109 37.65 14.69 10.52
CA SER A 109 37.73 14.73 9.05
C SER A 109 37.69 16.12 8.40
N LEU A 110 37.52 17.20 9.16
CA LEU A 110 37.60 18.59 8.64
C LEU A 110 39.01 19.19 8.73
N VAL A 111 39.98 18.45 9.25
CA VAL A 111 41.40 18.85 9.24
C VAL A 111 41.92 18.73 7.80
N GLY A 112 41.65 19.73 6.96
CA GLY A 112 42.22 19.84 5.61
C GLY A 112 41.34 20.40 4.50
N LEU A 113 40.04 20.67 4.74
CA LEU A 113 39.18 21.25 3.70
C LEU A 113 39.48 22.75 3.55
N THR A 114 40.21 23.09 2.49
CA THR A 114 40.50 24.48 2.11
C THR A 114 39.32 25.08 1.36
N VAL A 115 39.07 26.38 1.59
CA VAL A 115 37.96 27.19 1.06
C VAL A 115 37.67 26.95 -0.44
N LYS A 116 38.70 26.63 -1.23
CA LYS A 116 38.58 26.37 -2.67
C LYS A 116 37.71 25.16 -3.04
N GLN A 117 37.65 24.11 -2.21
CA GLN A 117 36.84 22.91 -2.48
C GLN A 117 35.34 23.13 -2.20
N ILE A 118 35.01 24.13 -1.38
CA ILE A 118 33.65 24.47 -0.98
C ILE A 118 33.00 25.46 -1.96
N THR A 119 33.80 26.12 -2.80
CA THR A 119 33.35 27.15 -3.77
C THR A 119 33.34 26.71 -5.24
N THR A 120 33.70 25.47 -5.57
CA THR A 120 33.51 24.95 -6.93
C THR A 120 32.10 24.38 -7.09
N PRO A 121 31.26 24.94 -7.99
CA PRO A 121 30.00 24.31 -8.35
C PRO A 121 30.31 22.94 -8.95
N GLN A 122 29.75 21.89 -8.36
CA GLN A 122 29.82 20.56 -8.94
C GLN A 122 28.95 20.57 -10.21
N GLU A 123 29.59 20.64 -11.38
CA GLU A 123 28.93 20.36 -12.64
C GLU A 123 28.31 18.97 -12.53
N ALA A 124 26.98 18.93 -12.47
CA ALA A 124 26.23 17.71 -12.46
C ALA A 124 26.38 17.07 -13.85
N SER A 125 27.29 16.11 -13.95
CA SER A 125 27.37 15.18 -15.07
C SER A 125 26.14 14.26 -15.03
N TRP A 126 25.04 14.75 -15.58
CA TRP A 126 23.87 13.94 -15.93
C TRP A 126 24.05 13.44 -17.37
N GLU A 127 24.96 12.49 -17.59
CA GLU A 127 24.88 11.65 -18.79
C GLU A 127 23.74 10.66 -18.60
N TRP A 128 22.57 11.05 -19.11
CA TRP A 128 21.47 10.14 -19.42
C TRP A 128 21.81 9.42 -20.73
N SER A 129 21.97 8.09 -20.67
CA SER A 129 22.07 7.23 -21.86
C SER A 129 20.73 6.53 -22.10
N PRO A 130 20.12 6.63 -23.31
CA PRO A 130 18.91 5.90 -23.66
C PRO A 130 19.21 4.52 -24.27
N GLY A 131 18.48 3.49 -23.81
CA GLY A 131 18.47 2.10 -24.28
C GLY A 131 18.90 1.15 -23.15
N ASP A 132 18.17 0.14 -22.69
CA ASP A 132 17.07 -0.67 -23.22
C ASP A 132 16.27 -1.17 -21.97
N THR A 133 15.02 -1.64 -21.99
CA THR A 133 14.44 -2.62 -22.92
C THR A 133 12.90 -2.61 -22.78
N SER A 134 12.19 -2.48 -23.89
CA SER A 134 10.90 -3.16 -24.08
C SER A 134 11.15 -4.42 -24.91
N PRO A 135 10.54 -5.55 -24.56
CA PRO A 135 10.11 -6.50 -25.58
C PRO A 135 8.59 -6.58 -25.56
N ASN A 136 7.98 -6.09 -26.64
CA ASN A 136 6.63 -6.44 -27.02
C ASN A 136 6.73 -7.17 -28.36
N GLN A 137 6.53 -8.48 -28.33
CA GLN A 137 5.92 -9.29 -29.40
C GLN A 137 5.10 -10.38 -28.72
#